data_AF-X6LS90-F1
#
_entry.id   AF-X6LS90-F1
#
_cell.length_a   1.000
_cell.length_b   1.000
_cell.length_c   1.000
_cell.angle_alpha   90.00
_cell.angle_beta   90.00
_cell.angle_gamma   90.00
#
_symmetry.space_group_name_H-M   'P 1'
#
loop_
_entity.id
_entity.type
_entity.pdbx_description
1 polymer ?
#
loop_
_entity_poly.entity_id
_entity_poly.type
_entity_poly.pdbx_seq_one_letter_code
_entity_poly.pdbx_strand_id
1 'polypeptide(L)'
;DIRSDEQIQVFNGHKNIVSCVEYSSFTVNNIEIGGKSNVICSGSWDNTIRFWDIRSNKKELYVINEKHRVTCIKFIPLKKIDKNNENTKKDCGYNLCYGLFNNSIYICGKTLP
;
A
#
# COMPACT_ATOMS: atom_id res chain seq x y z
N ASP A 1 15.65 4.29 -12.30
CA ASP A 1 15.33 5.69 -12.48
C ASP A 1 15.12 5.86 -13.97
N ILE A 2 13.93 6.27 -14.40
CA ILE A 2 13.60 6.40 -15.83
C ILE A 2 14.57 7.33 -16.57
N ARG A 3 15.29 8.19 -15.84
CA ARG A 3 16.29 9.12 -16.38
C ARG A 3 17.68 8.49 -16.51
N SER A 4 18.04 7.56 -15.64
CA SER A 4 19.33 6.86 -15.69
C SER A 4 19.24 5.44 -16.29
N ASP A 5 18.03 4.93 -16.52
CA ASP A 5 17.72 3.53 -16.84
C ASP A 5 18.22 2.50 -15.80
N GLU A 6 18.65 2.96 -14.63
CA GLU A 6 19.20 2.08 -13.60
C GLU A 6 18.11 1.54 -12.66
N GLN A 7 18.23 0.28 -12.27
CA GLN A 7 17.42 -0.26 -11.19
C GLN A 7 17.81 0.40 -9.85
N ILE A 8 16.90 1.16 -9.24
CA ILE A 8 17.15 1.88 -7.99
C ILE A 8 16.97 1.01 -6.73
N GLN A 9 16.05 0.06 -6.76
CA GLN A 9 15.69 -0.75 -5.59
C GLN A 9 14.96 -2.02 -6.01
N VAL A 10 15.10 -3.08 -5.21
CA VAL A 10 14.41 -4.37 -5.38
C VAL A 10 13.83 -4.81 -4.05
N PHE A 11 12.59 -5.31 -4.08
CA PHE A 11 11.88 -5.87 -2.94
C PHE A 11 11.55 -7.34 -3.21
N ASN A 12 12.18 -8.26 -2.48
CA ASN A 12 12.14 -9.71 -2.74
C ASN A 12 11.52 -10.52 -1.58
N GLY A 13 10.32 -10.18 -1.11
CA GLY A 13 9.66 -10.96 -0.05
C GLY A 13 8.60 -11.95 -0.54
N HIS A 14 8.05 -11.75 -1.74
CA HIS A 14 7.05 -12.67 -2.27
C HIS A 14 7.66 -14.02 -2.65
N LYS A 15 6.91 -15.10 -2.38
CA LYS A 15 7.33 -16.49 -2.68
C LYS A 15 6.83 -17.00 -4.03
N ASN A 16 6.06 -16.17 -4.74
CA ASN A 16 5.48 -16.49 -6.04
C ASN A 16 5.29 -15.19 -6.86
N ILE A 17 4.77 -15.31 -8.06
CA ILE A 17 4.53 -14.22 -9.01
C ILE A 17 3.82 -13.05 -8.32
N VAL A 18 4.36 -11.85 -8.49
CA VAL A 18 3.71 -10.59 -8.12
C VAL A 18 2.71 -10.25 -9.23
N SER A 19 1.43 -10.27 -8.90
CA SER A 19 0.33 -10.08 -9.86
C SER A 19 -0.08 -8.62 -10.04
N CYS A 20 0.15 -7.79 -9.02
CA CYS A 20 -0.22 -6.39 -9.02
C CYS A 20 0.63 -5.58 -8.05
N VAL A 21 0.82 -4.30 -8.35
CA VAL A 21 1.51 -3.32 -7.52
C VAL A 21 0.73 -2.01 -7.58
N GLU A 22 0.56 -1.34 -6.45
CA GLU A 22 -0.08 -0.04 -6.38
C GLU A 22 0.74 0.90 -5.46
N TYR A 23 0.98 2.13 -5.91
CA TYR A 23 1.55 3.16 -5.08
C TYR A 23 0.49 3.77 -4.18
N SER A 24 0.84 3.98 -2.92
CA SER A 24 -0.03 4.67 -1.99
C SER A 24 0.55 6.05 -1.67
N SER A 25 -0.23 7.08 -1.93
CA SER A 25 0.12 8.47 -1.66
C SER A 25 -0.16 8.89 -0.21
N PHE A 26 -0.40 7.95 0.71
CA PHE A 26 -0.64 8.30 2.11
C PHE A 26 0.60 8.96 2.69
N THR A 27 0.39 10.06 3.40
CA THR A 27 1.38 10.55 4.34
C THR A 27 1.23 9.76 5.63
N VAL A 28 1.88 8.59 5.74
CA VAL A 28 2.04 7.97 7.06
C VAL A 28 3.07 8.82 7.80
N ASN A 29 2.67 9.39 8.94
CA ASN A 29 3.61 10.08 9.84
C ASN A 29 4.42 9.00 10.55
N ASN A 30 5.49 8.55 9.91
CA ASN A 30 6.33 7.52 10.52
C ASN A 30 7.20 8.20 11.58
N ILE A 31 6.82 8.03 12.85
CA ILE A 31 7.47 8.68 14.00
C ILE A 31 8.96 8.28 14.06
N GLU A 32 9.30 7.08 13.60
CA GLU A 32 10.67 6.57 13.59
C GLU A 32 11.60 7.28 12.58
N ILE A 33 11.06 7.91 11.52
CA ILE A 33 11.85 8.48 10.41
C ILE A 33 11.63 10.00 10.29
N GLY A 34 10.78 10.59 11.12
CA GLY A 34 10.57 12.05 11.14
C GLY A 34 10.07 12.62 9.81
N GLY A 35 9.29 11.85 9.04
CA GLY A 35 8.89 12.25 7.69
C GLY A 35 7.68 11.49 7.12
N LYS A 36 7.24 11.91 5.94
CA LYS A 36 6.18 11.23 5.17
C LYS A 36 6.73 9.94 4.54
N SER A 37 6.15 8.78 4.85
CA SER A 37 6.54 7.53 4.18
C SER A 37 5.98 7.44 2.76
N ASN A 38 6.78 6.90 1.84
CA ASN A 38 6.31 6.53 0.50
C ASN A 38 6.07 5.02 0.50
N VAL A 39 4.81 4.61 0.61
CA VAL A 39 4.47 3.18 0.72
C VAL A 39 3.97 2.66 -0.63
N ILE A 40 4.55 1.55 -1.08
CA ILE A 40 3.99 0.72 -2.15
C ILE A 40 3.37 -0.54 -1.56
N CYS A 41 2.37 -1.06 -2.25
CA CYS A 41 1.68 -2.29 -1.91
C CYS A 41 1.76 -3.26 -3.09
N SER A 42 2.03 -4.53 -2.84
CA SER A 42 2.13 -5.56 -3.87
C SER A 42 1.30 -6.79 -3.50
N GLY A 43 0.58 -7.34 -4.47
CA GLY A 43 -0.21 -8.57 -4.32
C GLY A 43 0.42 -9.71 -5.11
N SER A 44 0.32 -10.93 -4.59
CA SER A 44 0.96 -12.10 -5.19
C SER A 44 0.13 -13.37 -5.15
N TRP A 45 0.52 -14.32 -5.99
CA TRP A 45 0.04 -15.69 -6.00
C TRP A 45 0.58 -16.55 -4.85
N ASP A 46 1.42 -15.99 -3.98
CA ASP A 46 1.75 -16.59 -2.69
C ASP A 46 0.68 -16.33 -1.62
N ASN A 47 -0.47 -15.77 -2.03
CA ASN A 47 -1.60 -15.38 -1.21
C ASN A 47 -1.28 -14.25 -0.21
N THR A 48 -0.29 -13.40 -0.51
CA THR A 48 0.04 -12.26 0.34
C THR A 48 -0.13 -10.92 -0.35
N ILE A 49 -0.45 -9.92 0.45
CA ILE A 49 -0.33 -8.50 0.12
C ILE A 49 0.77 -7.93 1.01
N ARG A 50 1.83 -7.37 0.42
CA ARG A 50 2.99 -6.84 1.16
C ARG A 50 3.11 -5.33 0.98
N PHE A 51 3.44 -4.66 2.07
CA PHE A 51 3.65 -3.22 2.11
C PHE A 51 5.13 -2.92 2.29
N TRP A 52 5.63 -1.97 1.52
CA TRP A 52 7.05 -1.61 1.50
C TRP A 52 7.22 -0.11 1.66
N ASP A 53 8.15 0.29 2.50
CA ASP A 53 8.64 1.67 2.52
C ASP A 53 9.75 1.83 1.48
N ILE A 54 9.55 2.72 0.52
CA ILE A 54 10.54 3.02 -0.53
C ILE A 54 11.74 3.79 0.03
N ARG A 55 11.54 4.61 1.08
CA ARG A 55 12.61 5.45 1.65
C ARG A 55 13.45 4.70 2.66
N SER A 56 12.85 3.78 3.39
CA SER A 56 13.60 2.87 4.24
C SER A 56 14.31 1.83 3.38
N ASN A 57 15.57 1.54 3.70
CA ASN A 57 16.44 0.60 2.99
C ASN A 57 15.86 -0.85 2.96
N LYS A 58 14.83 -1.08 2.13
CA LYS A 58 14.16 -2.36 1.85
C LYS A 58 13.38 -2.97 3.02
N LYS A 59 12.78 -2.16 3.89
CA LYS A 59 11.94 -2.72 4.97
C LYS A 59 10.54 -3.07 4.46
N GLU A 60 10.20 -4.35 4.61
CA GLU A 60 8.81 -4.81 4.63
C GLU A 60 8.13 -4.23 5.87
N LEU A 61 7.06 -3.46 5.67
CA LEU A 61 6.33 -2.81 6.74
C LEU A 61 5.27 -3.74 7.34
N TYR A 62 4.52 -4.41 6.46
CA TYR A 62 3.35 -5.17 6.85
C TYR A 62 2.98 -6.21 5.79
N VAL A 63 2.36 -7.30 6.22
CA VAL A 63 1.89 -8.38 5.34
C VAL A 63 0.47 -8.77 5.72
N ILE A 64 -0.42 -8.81 4.73
CA ILE A 64 -1.74 -9.43 4.82
C ILE A 64 -1.64 -10.82 4.21
N ASN A 65 -2.16 -11.82 4.92
CA ASN A 65 -2.22 -13.20 4.45
C ASN A 65 -3.66 -13.52 4.06
N GLU A 66 -3.84 -13.95 2.82
CA GLU A 66 -5.11 -14.36 2.24
C GLU A 66 -5.15 -15.88 2.04
N LYS A 67 -6.35 -16.41 1.81
CA LYS A 67 -6.53 -17.84 1.49
C LYS A 67 -6.32 -18.15 0.01
N HIS A 68 -6.36 -17.13 -0.84
CA HIS A 68 -6.30 -17.26 -2.29
C HIS A 68 -5.36 -16.23 -2.89
N ARG A 69 -4.98 -16.49 -4.14
CA ARG A 69 -4.06 -15.64 -4.90
C ARG A 69 -4.66 -14.26 -5.07
N VAL A 70 -3.85 -13.24 -4.81
CA VAL A 70 -4.25 -11.86 -5.06
C VAL A 70 -4.14 -11.59 -6.56
N THR A 71 -5.17 -10.97 -7.14
CA THR A 71 -5.23 -10.70 -8.59
C THR A 71 -5.15 -9.22 -8.91
N CYS A 72 -5.64 -8.35 -8.02
CA CYS A 72 -5.61 -6.91 -8.19
C CYS A 72 -5.69 -6.19 -6.84
N ILE A 73 -5.15 -4.96 -6.79
CA ILE A 73 -5.17 -4.07 -5.62
C ILE A 73 -5.47 -2.66 -6.11
N LYS A 74 -6.29 -1.90 -5.39
CA LYS A 74 -6.53 -0.46 -5.58
C LYS A 74 -6.69 0.26 -4.25
N PHE A 75 -6.11 1.46 -4.16
CA PHE A 75 -6.45 2.39 -3.09
C PHE A 75 -7.66 3.25 -3.49
N ILE A 76 -8.63 3.36 -2.59
CA ILE A 76 -9.85 4.14 -2.79
C ILE A 76 -9.87 5.28 -1.77
N PRO A 77 -9.69 6.54 -2.20
CA PRO A 77 -9.73 7.69 -1.30
C PRO A 77 -11.05 7.76 -0.51
N LEU A 78 -10.97 7.94 0.80
CA LEU A 78 -12.13 8.31 1.62
C LEU A 78 -12.35 9.81 1.47
N LYS A 79 -13.48 10.19 0.88
CA LYS A 79 -13.96 11.58 0.97
C LYS A 79 -14.48 11.79 2.40
N LYS A 80 -13.75 12.54 3.23
CA LYS A 80 -14.37 13.14 4.41
C LYS A 80 -15.33 14.22 3.91
N ILE A 81 -16.61 14.11 4.29
CA ILE A 81 -17.55 15.22 4.13
C ILE A 81 -17.22 16.18 5.28
N ASP A 82 -16.47 17.23 4.97
CA ASP A 82 -16.11 18.26 5.95
C ASP A 82 -17.39 19.01 6.36
N LYS A 83 -17.96 18.65 7.52
CA LYS A 83 -18.88 19.56 8.23
C LYS A 83 -18.03 20.48 9.10
N ASN A 84 -17.78 21.67 8.57
CA ASN A 84 -17.34 22.90 9.23
C ASN A 84 -15.86 23.02 9.67
N ASN A 85 -15.27 24.11 9.14
CA ASN A 85 -14.23 24.99 9.68
C ASN A 85 -12.81 24.50 10.02
N GLU A 86 -11.88 25.23 9.38
CA GLU A 86 -10.54 25.63 9.81
C GLU A 86 -9.41 24.58 9.88
N ASN A 87 -8.44 24.80 8.96
CA ASN A 87 -6.98 24.61 9.10
C ASN A 87 -6.47 23.42 9.91
N THR A 88 -7.09 22.25 9.76
CA THR A 88 -6.56 20.99 10.28
C THR A 88 -6.20 20.05 9.14
N LYS A 89 -4.96 19.56 9.19
CA LYS A 89 -4.30 18.60 8.29
C LYS A 89 -5.32 17.69 7.59
N LYS A 90 -5.34 17.77 6.24
CA LYS A 90 -6.18 16.95 5.36
C LYS A 90 -5.71 15.49 5.41
N ASP A 91 -6.07 14.80 6.49
CA ASP A 91 -5.82 13.39 6.67
C ASP A 91 -6.87 12.63 5.88
N CYS A 92 -6.61 12.51 4.57
CA CYS A 92 -7.40 11.70 3.66
C CYS A 92 -7.10 10.24 3.99
N GLY A 93 -8.00 9.59 4.72
CA GLY A 93 -7.97 8.13 4.82
C GLY A 93 -8.23 7.51 3.45
N TYR A 94 -7.81 6.27 3.23
CA TYR A 94 -8.17 5.52 2.03
C TYR A 94 -8.48 4.08 2.44
N ASN A 95 -9.35 3.44 1.68
CA ASN A 95 -9.59 2.02 1.78
C ASN A 95 -8.68 1.26 0.82
N LEU A 96 -8.24 0.08 1.21
CA LEU A 96 -7.62 -0.88 0.31
C LEU A 96 -8.72 -1.78 -0.26
N CYS A 97 -8.83 -1.84 -1.59
CA CYS A 97 -9.67 -2.80 -2.29
C CYS A 97 -8.77 -3.81 -3.00
N TYR A 98 -9.08 -5.10 -2.93
CA TYR A 98 -8.34 -6.11 -3.65
C TYR A 98 -9.23 -7.29 -4.06
N GLY A 99 -8.89 -7.87 -5.21
CA GLY A 99 -9.54 -9.05 -5.76
C GLY A 99 -8.70 -10.30 -5.51
N LEU A 100 -9.39 -11.41 -5.26
CA LEU A 100 -8.80 -12.73 -5.11
C LEU A 100 -9.27 -13.67 -6.22
N PHE A 101 -8.47 -14.70 -6.50
CA PHE A 101 -8.74 -15.71 -7.53
C PHE A 101 -10.02 -16.55 -7.26
N ASN A 102 -10.61 -16.48 -6.07
CA ASN A 102 -11.85 -17.17 -5.70
C ASN A 102 -13.12 -16.34 -6.01
N ASN A 103 -13.06 -15.44 -6.99
CA ASN A 103 -14.15 -14.53 -7.37
C ASN A 103 -14.60 -13.55 -6.28
N SER A 104 -13.81 -13.39 -5.20
CA SER A 104 -14.14 -12.46 -4.11
C SER A 104 -13.40 -11.14 -4.24
N ILE A 105 -14.08 -10.05 -3.86
CA ILE A 105 -13.50 -8.71 -3.74
C ILE A 105 -13.63 -8.28 -2.27
N TYR A 106 -12.54 -7.78 -1.71
CA TYR A 106 -12.46 -7.31 -0.33
C TYR A 106 -12.20 -5.81 -0.29
N ILE A 107 -12.82 -5.13 0.67
CA ILE A 107 -12.55 -3.72 0.99
C ILE A 107 -12.17 -3.65 2.46
N CYS A 108 -10.95 -3.20 2.74
CA CYS A 108 -10.44 -2.99 4.08
C CYS A 108 -10.30 -1.49 4.35
N GLY A 109 -11.11 -0.98 5.28
CA GLY A 109 -10.92 0.34 5.87
C GLY A 109 -10.04 0.22 7.10
N LYS A 110 -8.77 0.58 6.97
CA LYS A 110 -7.89 0.76 8.11
C LYS A 110 -7.15 2.08 7.95
N THR A 111 -7.20 2.90 8.99
CA THR A 111 -6.11 3.83 9.26
C THR A 111 -4.92 2.93 9.60
N LEU A 112 -3.99 2.75 8.66
CA LEU A 112 -2.71 2.13 8.97
C LEU A 112 -2.05 2.99 10.07
N PRO A 113 -1.44 2.38 11.10
CA PRO A 113 -0.89 3.10 12.24
C PRO A 113 0.15 4.15 11.84
#